data_AF-A0A9P8AT55-F1
#
_entry.id   AF-A0A9P8AT55-F1
#
_cell.length_a   1.000
_cell.length_b   1.000
_cell.length_c   1.000
_cell.angle_alpha   90.00
_cell.angle_beta   90.00
_cell.angle_gamma   90.00
#
_symmetry.space_group_name_H-M   'P 1'
#
loop_
_entity.id
_entity.type
_entity.pdbx_description
1 polymer ?
#
loop_
_entity_poly.entity_id
_entity_poly.type
_entity_poly.pdbx_seq_one_letter_code
_entity_poly.pdbx_strand_id
1 'polypeptide(L)'
;MLQVRAPSSRGLVPGFRHYLRTSQGNVDLPPLLATTAPAAWLSEDELRQYIPPLIRVGWCLRWSTKLKSCRLSSEFPVAGYKTAMRFMNDVSEIADEENHHPEQISFANKRLSISVQTHSALSPPISPLGQDAGEPVLYKYPGVTLRDVRFAMLVQRQYMENYQPEPRKPRDAPEPPEVLTDGSLLRGILECAGIPYAAD
;
A
#
# COMPACT_ATOMS: atom_id res chain seq x y z
N MET A 1 27.52 12.87 26.76
CA MET A 1 27.28 11.70 25.86
C MET A 1 25.83 11.27 26.05
N LEU A 2 24.96 11.61 25.10
CA LEU A 2 23.54 11.21 25.14
C LEU A 2 23.41 9.83 24.49
N GLN A 3 23.08 8.83 25.29
CA GLN A 3 22.87 7.46 24.85
C GLN A 3 21.42 7.36 24.34
N VAL A 4 21.23 7.32 23.02
CA VAL A 4 19.92 7.09 22.40
C VAL A 4 19.62 5.60 22.47
N ARG A 5 18.59 5.21 23.23
CA ARG A 5 18.07 3.83 23.23
C ARG A 5 17.30 3.58 21.95
N ALA A 6 17.61 2.49 21.25
CA ALA A 6 16.79 1.99 20.16
C ALA A 6 15.39 1.60 20.67
N PRO A 7 14.31 1.85 19.90
CA PRO A 7 12.98 1.41 20.29
C PRO A 7 12.92 -0.12 20.35
N SER A 8 12.42 -0.61 21.47
CA SER A 8 12.10 -2.02 21.71
C SER A 8 11.16 -2.52 20.63
N SER A 9 11.48 -3.67 20.01
CA SER A 9 10.58 -4.41 19.13
C SER A 9 9.31 -4.81 19.91
N ARG A 10 8.28 -3.97 19.86
CA ARG A 10 6.99 -4.26 20.48
C ARG A 10 6.40 -5.49 19.77
N GLY A 11 6.15 -6.54 20.54
CA GLY A 11 5.55 -7.77 20.06
C GLY A 11 4.20 -7.52 19.39
N LEU A 12 3.92 -8.31 18.35
CA LEU A 12 2.68 -8.24 17.55
C LEU A 12 1.44 -8.39 18.45
N VAL A 13 0.52 -7.42 18.40
CA VAL A 13 -0.75 -7.45 19.15
C VAL A 13 -1.74 -8.43 18.47
N PRO A 14 -2.48 -9.26 19.23
CA PRO A 14 -3.37 -10.29 18.67
C PRO A 14 -4.47 -9.79 17.73
N GLY A 15 -4.93 -8.54 17.88
CA GLY A 15 -6.07 -7.99 17.12
C GLY A 15 -5.78 -7.77 15.64
N PHE A 16 -4.62 -7.19 15.29
CA PHE A 16 -4.26 -6.89 13.89
C PHE A 16 -4.13 -8.15 13.02
N ARG A 17 -3.59 -9.23 13.61
CA ARG A 17 -3.48 -10.54 12.95
C ARG A 17 -4.85 -11.04 12.48
N HIS A 18 -5.90 -10.76 13.23
CA HIS A 18 -7.23 -11.27 12.92
C HIS A 18 -7.84 -10.65 11.65
N TYR A 19 -7.50 -9.40 11.34
CA TYR A 19 -8.04 -8.67 10.18
C TYR A 19 -7.24 -8.90 8.90
N LEU A 20 -5.94 -9.17 9.00
CA LEU A 20 -5.12 -9.56 7.86
C LEU A 20 -5.15 -11.06 7.57
N ARG A 21 -5.91 -11.85 8.35
CA ARG A 21 -6.03 -13.29 8.14
C ARG A 21 -6.70 -13.56 6.80
N THR A 22 -5.96 -14.05 5.82
CA THR A 22 -6.52 -14.65 4.61
C THR A 22 -7.02 -16.05 4.94
N SER A 23 -7.78 -16.68 4.03
CA SER A 23 -8.02 -18.13 4.07
C SER A 23 -6.71 -18.95 4.07
N GLN A 24 -5.56 -18.32 3.77
CA GLN A 24 -4.23 -18.93 3.68
C GLN A 24 -3.30 -18.62 4.86
N GLY A 25 -3.69 -17.79 5.85
CA GLY A 25 -2.85 -17.51 7.04
C GLY A 25 -2.72 -16.03 7.41
N ASN A 26 -1.86 -15.72 8.39
CA ASN A 26 -1.46 -14.34 8.69
C ASN A 26 -0.54 -13.85 7.56
N VAL A 27 -0.85 -12.68 7.00
CA VAL A 27 0.03 -12.05 6.01
C VAL A 27 1.19 -11.39 6.75
N ASP A 28 2.39 -11.93 6.53
CA ASP A 28 3.60 -11.34 7.09
C ASP A 28 3.86 -9.96 6.49
N LEU A 29 4.50 -9.09 7.27
CA LEU A 29 4.89 -7.77 6.79
C LEU A 29 5.97 -7.95 5.70
N PRO A 30 5.90 -7.25 4.55
CA PRO A 30 6.96 -7.30 3.56
C PRO A 30 8.33 -7.01 4.18
N PRO A 31 9.42 -7.60 3.66
CA PRO A 31 10.76 -7.32 4.17
C PRO A 31 11.10 -5.83 4.03
N LEU A 32 11.88 -5.31 4.97
CA LEU A 32 12.47 -3.98 4.83
C LEU A 32 13.51 -4.04 3.71
N LEU A 33 13.25 -3.35 2.60
CA LEU A 33 14.15 -3.33 1.46
C LEU A 33 15.25 -2.28 1.66
N ALA A 34 16.46 -2.59 1.22
CA ALA A 34 17.56 -1.63 1.20
C ALA A 34 17.21 -0.43 0.29
N THR A 35 17.52 0.77 0.76
CA THR A 35 17.17 2.03 0.10
C THR A 35 18.03 2.36 -1.12
N THR A 36 19.09 1.57 -1.37
CA THR A 36 20.12 1.85 -2.37
C THR A 36 19.76 1.37 -3.77
N ALA A 37 18.84 0.41 -3.92
CA ALA A 37 18.38 -0.08 -5.21
C ALA A 37 17.03 0.58 -5.58
N PRO A 38 16.82 0.93 -6.86
CA PRO A 38 15.50 1.37 -7.31
C PRO A 38 14.50 0.23 -7.10
N ALA A 39 13.39 0.53 -6.41
CA ALA A 39 12.39 -0.46 -6.07
C ALA A 39 11.59 -0.86 -7.32
N ALA A 40 11.42 -2.16 -7.53
CA ALA A 40 10.54 -2.66 -8.58
C ALA A 40 9.07 -2.50 -8.20
N TRP A 41 8.21 -2.33 -9.20
CA TRP A 41 6.77 -2.52 -9.03
C TRP A 41 6.49 -3.89 -8.44
N LEU A 42 5.36 -3.99 -7.74
CA LEU A 42 4.91 -5.28 -7.23
C LEU A 42 4.82 -6.32 -8.37
N SER A 43 5.43 -7.48 -8.14
CA SER A 43 5.24 -8.64 -9.01
C SER A 43 3.80 -9.15 -8.91
N GLU A 44 3.41 -10.04 -9.83
CA GLU A 44 2.08 -10.64 -9.77
C GLU A 44 1.86 -11.42 -8.46
N ASP A 45 2.86 -12.17 -8.00
CA ASP A 45 2.81 -12.92 -6.74
C ASP A 45 2.68 -11.97 -5.53
N GLU A 46 3.44 -10.87 -5.54
CA GLU A 46 3.35 -9.86 -4.48
C GLU A 46 2.00 -9.14 -4.47
N LEU A 47 1.44 -8.84 -5.65
CA LEU A 47 0.08 -8.28 -5.76
C LEU A 47 -0.94 -9.23 -5.16
N ARG A 48 -0.91 -10.51 -5.54
CA ARG A 48 -1.82 -11.55 -5.03
C ARG A 48 -1.67 -11.75 -3.53
N GLN A 49 -0.44 -11.69 -3.01
CA GLN A 49 -0.15 -11.90 -1.60
C GLN A 49 -0.59 -10.71 -0.73
N TYR A 50 -0.27 -9.48 -1.14
CA TYR A 50 -0.32 -8.33 -0.24
C TYR A 50 -1.49 -7.36 -0.45
N ILE A 51 -2.04 -7.28 -1.66
CA ILE A 51 -3.11 -6.31 -1.95
C ILE A 51 -4.47 -6.75 -1.39
N PRO A 52 -4.93 -8.01 -1.53
CA PRO A 52 -6.23 -8.41 -1.00
C PRO A 52 -6.40 -8.18 0.53
N PRO A 53 -5.40 -8.45 1.38
CA PRO A 53 -5.46 -8.10 2.80
C PRO A 53 -5.65 -6.60 3.04
N LEU A 54 -4.94 -5.74 2.31
CA LEU A 54 -5.06 -4.29 2.40
C LEU A 54 -6.45 -3.80 1.97
N ILE A 55 -7.01 -4.36 0.90
CA ILE A 55 -8.36 -4.03 0.42
C ILE A 55 -9.42 -4.33 1.49
N ARG A 56 -9.31 -5.48 2.17
CA ARG A 56 -10.26 -5.86 3.23
C ARG A 56 -10.28 -4.91 4.43
N VAL A 57 -9.21 -4.14 4.63
CA VAL A 57 -9.10 -3.13 5.69
C VAL A 57 -9.22 -1.69 5.16
N GLY A 58 -9.76 -1.52 3.95
CA GLY A 58 -10.18 -0.22 3.42
C GLY A 58 -9.14 0.51 2.57
N TRP A 59 -8.00 -0.12 2.25
CA TRP A 59 -7.07 0.44 1.27
C TRP A 59 -7.55 0.16 -0.15
N CYS A 60 -7.32 1.09 -1.06
CA CYS A 60 -7.65 0.95 -2.46
C CYS A 60 -6.41 1.25 -3.31
N LEU A 61 -6.18 0.39 -4.30
CA LEU A 61 -5.25 0.66 -5.39
C LEU A 61 -5.92 1.62 -6.38
N ARG A 62 -5.33 2.78 -6.61
CA ARG A 62 -5.86 3.81 -7.51
C ARG A 62 -4.93 4.02 -8.68
N TRP A 63 -5.49 3.94 -9.89
CA TRP A 63 -4.80 4.23 -11.13
C TRP A 63 -5.09 5.66 -11.62
N SER A 64 -4.09 6.29 -12.22
CA SER A 64 -4.23 7.55 -12.95
C SER A 64 -3.73 7.37 -14.38
N THR A 65 -4.65 7.33 -15.35
CA THR A 65 -4.30 7.26 -16.78
C THR A 65 -3.54 8.51 -17.24
N LYS A 66 -3.92 9.68 -16.72
CA LYS A 66 -3.27 10.96 -17.02
C LYS A 66 -1.81 10.98 -16.57
N LEU A 67 -1.51 10.42 -15.40
CA LEU A 67 -0.16 10.41 -14.82
C LEU A 67 0.60 9.10 -15.11
N LYS A 68 -0.08 8.12 -15.72
CA LYS A 68 0.42 6.74 -15.90
C LYS A 68 1.02 6.19 -14.61
N SER A 69 0.30 6.35 -13.50
CA SER A 69 0.78 5.99 -12.18
C SER A 69 -0.25 5.19 -11.37
N CYS A 70 0.27 4.43 -10.42
CA CYS A 70 -0.50 3.67 -9.46
C CYS A 70 -0.12 4.08 -8.04
N ARG A 71 -1.12 4.20 -7.15
CA ARG A 71 -0.92 4.49 -5.73
C ARG A 71 -1.83 3.69 -4.84
N LEU A 72 -1.38 3.42 -3.62
CA LEU A 72 -2.24 2.93 -2.54
C LEU A 72 -2.86 4.12 -1.81
N SER A 73 -4.13 4.01 -1.44
CA SER A 73 -4.82 5.05 -0.69
C SER A 73 -5.82 4.48 0.30
N SER A 74 -5.99 5.13 1.45
CA SER A 74 -7.02 4.77 2.43
C SER A 74 -7.57 6.03 3.11
N GLU A 75 -8.76 5.90 3.67
CA GLU A 75 -9.39 6.91 4.49
C GLU A 75 -9.61 6.39 5.91
N PHE A 76 -9.11 7.13 6.88
CA PHE A 76 -9.14 6.78 8.29
C PHE A 76 -10.13 7.69 9.02
N PRO A 77 -11.30 7.17 9.44
CA PRO A 77 -12.21 7.93 10.30
C PRO A 77 -11.53 8.27 11.63
N VAL A 78 -11.60 9.52 12.06
CA VAL A 78 -11.00 9.96 13.33
C VAL A 78 -12.01 10.77 14.13
N ALA A 79 -11.90 10.76 15.46
CA ALA A 79 -12.87 11.42 16.33
C ALA A 79 -12.97 12.95 16.09
N GLY A 80 -11.87 13.58 15.67
CA GLY A 80 -11.79 15.00 15.38
C GLY A 80 -10.35 15.44 15.08
N TYR A 81 -10.16 16.75 14.89
CA TYR A 81 -8.89 17.34 14.47
C TYR A 81 -7.71 16.97 15.38
N LYS A 82 -7.87 17.06 16.71
CA LYS A 82 -6.79 16.70 17.66
C LYS A 82 -6.32 15.24 17.51
N THR A 83 -7.25 14.31 17.28
CA THR A 83 -6.91 12.90 17.03
C THR A 83 -6.26 12.73 15.66
N ALA A 84 -6.73 13.45 14.64
CA ALA A 84 -6.13 13.45 13.31
C ALA A 84 -4.66 13.90 13.36
N MET A 85 -4.34 14.98 14.08
CA MET A 85 -2.97 15.49 14.19
C MET A 85 -2.04 14.52 14.91
N ARG A 86 -2.50 13.83 15.96
CA ARG A 86 -1.71 12.78 16.62
C ARG A 86 -1.44 11.62 15.66
N PHE A 87 -2.47 11.14 14.96
CA PHE A 87 -2.29 10.06 14.00
C PHE A 87 -1.36 10.45 12.86
N MET A 88 -1.40 11.70 12.40
CA MET A 88 -0.48 12.22 11.38
C MET A 88 0.97 12.25 11.87
N ASN A 89 1.22 12.59 13.13
CA ASN A 89 2.57 12.53 13.71
C ASN A 89 3.08 11.08 13.78
N ASP A 90 2.25 10.13 14.19
CA ASP A 90 2.66 8.72 14.19
C ASP A 90 2.94 8.21 12.77
N VAL A 91 2.18 8.69 11.78
CA VAL A 91 2.44 8.40 10.36
C VAL A 91 3.77 9.00 9.91
N SER A 92 4.16 10.18 10.41
CA SER A 92 5.48 10.75 10.09
C SER A 92 6.62 9.95 10.73
N GLU A 93 6.45 9.47 11.97
CA GLU A 93 7.42 8.57 12.60
C GLU A 93 7.61 7.28 11.80
N ILE A 94 6.51 6.65 11.34
CA ILE A 94 6.58 5.48 10.44
C ILE A 94 7.30 5.82 9.13
N ALA A 95 7.04 7.00 8.56
CA ALA A 95 7.69 7.43 7.33
C ALA A 95 9.20 7.62 7.48
N ASP A 96 9.64 8.15 8.61
CA ASP A 96 11.07 8.32 8.93
C ASP A 96 11.75 6.96 9.18
N GLU A 97 11.10 6.06 9.92
CA GLU A 97 11.61 4.70 10.19
C GLU A 97 11.74 3.86 8.90
N GLU A 98 10.74 3.94 8.01
CA GLU A 98 10.75 3.23 6.73
C GLU A 98 11.53 3.98 5.63
N ASN A 99 12.03 5.18 5.93
CA ASN A 99 12.65 6.12 4.99
C ASN A 99 11.80 6.29 3.70
N HIS A 100 10.47 6.31 3.86
CA HIS A 100 9.49 6.25 2.77
C HIS A 100 8.29 7.12 3.12
N HIS A 101 8.10 8.22 2.40
CA HIS A 101 7.08 9.21 2.71
C HIS A 101 5.80 8.99 1.88
N PRO A 102 4.61 9.29 2.45
CA PRO A 102 3.38 9.30 1.69
C PRO A 102 3.37 10.46 0.68
N GLU A 103 2.76 10.22 -0.48
CA GLU A 103 2.57 11.22 -1.54
C GLU A 103 1.62 12.33 -1.08
N GLN A 104 0.56 11.95 -0.38
CA GLN A 104 -0.49 12.87 0.01
C GLN A 104 -1.08 12.46 1.36
N ILE A 105 -1.21 13.44 2.25
CA ILE A 105 -2.04 13.33 3.44
C ILE A 105 -2.99 14.53 3.46
N SER A 106 -4.27 14.29 3.70
CA SER A 106 -5.26 15.37 3.86
C SER A 106 -6.26 15.03 4.96
N PHE A 107 -6.76 16.06 5.63
CA PHE A 107 -7.79 15.92 6.65
C PHE A 107 -9.04 16.73 6.26
N ALA A 108 -10.16 16.05 6.07
CA ALA A 108 -11.44 16.67 5.77
C ALA A 108 -12.58 15.82 6.35
N ASN A 109 -13.68 16.45 6.76
CA ASN A 109 -14.90 15.75 7.19
C ASN A 109 -14.67 14.65 8.26
N LYS A 110 -13.75 14.88 9.22
CA LYS A 110 -13.36 13.91 10.26
C LYS A 110 -12.73 12.61 9.70
N ARG A 111 -12.11 12.68 8.54
CA ARG A 111 -11.37 11.58 7.90
C ARG A 111 -9.99 12.06 7.53
N LEU A 112 -8.99 11.25 7.83
CA LEU A 112 -7.63 11.44 7.36
C LEU A 112 -7.44 10.55 6.13
N SER A 113 -7.20 11.16 4.97
CA SER A 113 -6.90 10.45 3.74
C SER A 113 -5.39 10.37 3.58
N ILE A 114 -4.86 9.17 3.34
CA ILE A 114 -3.43 8.92 3.10
C ILE A 114 -3.30 8.24 1.75
N SER A 115 -2.34 8.68 0.93
CA SER A 115 -1.92 7.95 -0.26
C SER A 115 -0.41 7.85 -0.35
N VAL A 116 0.08 6.72 -0.85
CA VAL A 116 1.50 6.38 -0.92
C VAL A 116 1.80 5.71 -2.27
N GLN A 117 2.90 6.12 -2.88
CA GLN A 117 3.48 5.53 -4.08
C GLN A 117 4.98 5.83 -4.08
N THR A 118 5.75 5.00 -4.78
CA THR A 118 7.16 5.25 -5.02
C THR A 118 7.32 6.05 -6.30
N HIS A 119 7.88 7.27 -6.23
CA HIS A 119 8.02 8.18 -7.37
C HIS A 119 8.94 7.66 -8.49
N SER A 120 9.92 6.82 -8.15
CA SER A 120 10.96 6.32 -9.10
C SER A 120 11.08 4.80 -9.02
N ALA A 121 9.97 4.11 -9.33
CA ALA A 121 9.95 2.65 -9.31
C ALA A 121 10.28 2.06 -10.70
N LEU A 122 10.94 0.90 -10.72
CA LEU A 122 11.19 0.17 -11.96
C LEU A 122 9.89 -0.50 -12.41
N SER A 123 9.46 -0.19 -13.64
CA SER A 123 8.35 -0.89 -14.26
C SER A 123 8.68 -2.38 -14.45
N PRO A 124 7.68 -3.25 -14.57
CA PRO A 124 7.88 -4.58 -15.13
C PRO A 124 8.60 -4.48 -16.49
N PRO A 125 9.41 -5.50 -16.87
CA PRO A 125 10.05 -5.53 -18.17
C PRO A 125 8.98 -5.49 -19.26
N ILE A 126 9.06 -4.48 -20.12
CA ILE A 126 8.16 -4.32 -21.27
C ILE A 126 8.90 -4.87 -22.48
N SER A 127 8.41 -5.97 -23.05
CA SER A 127 8.91 -6.45 -24.33
C SER A 127 8.33 -5.55 -25.44
N PRO A 128 9.14 -4.82 -26.20
CA PRO A 128 8.63 -4.04 -27.33
C PRO A 128 8.01 -4.99 -28.36
N LEU A 129 6.75 -4.74 -28.75
CA LEU A 129 6.10 -5.53 -29.79
C LEU A 129 6.91 -5.43 -31.10
N GLY A 130 7.42 -6.57 -31.57
CA GLY A 130 7.98 -6.70 -32.92
C GLY A 130 9.44 -6.27 -33.09
N GLN A 131 10.23 -6.14 -32.02
CA GLN A 131 11.68 -6.02 -32.15
C GLN A 131 12.36 -7.32 -31.71
N ASP A 132 13.36 -7.76 -32.50
CA ASP A 132 14.21 -8.92 -32.21
C ASP A 132 14.68 -8.91 -30.75
N ALA A 133 14.76 -10.09 -30.14
CA ALA A 133 14.97 -10.40 -28.72
C ALA A 133 16.16 -9.68 -28.04
N GLY A 134 16.09 -8.35 -27.93
CA GLY A 134 17.00 -7.53 -27.16
C GLY A 134 16.69 -7.57 -25.67
N GLU A 135 17.64 -7.12 -24.87
CA GLU A 135 17.47 -6.99 -23.42
C GLU A 135 16.25 -6.11 -23.07
N PRO A 136 15.39 -6.53 -22.13
CA PRO A 136 14.20 -5.78 -21.76
C PRO A 136 14.56 -4.40 -21.18
N VAL A 137 13.90 -3.36 -21.68
CA VAL A 137 14.11 -1.99 -21.19
C VAL A 137 13.26 -1.77 -19.93
N LEU A 138 13.91 -1.43 -18.82
CA LEU A 138 13.25 -1.02 -17.58
C LEU A 138 13.12 0.49 -17.53
N TYR A 139 11.89 0.98 -17.31
CA TYR A 139 11.62 2.41 -17.18
C TYR A 139 11.39 2.79 -15.71
N LYS A 140 11.74 4.03 -15.36
CA LYS A 140 11.43 4.60 -14.05
C LYS A 140 10.10 5.35 -14.12
N TYR A 141 9.09 4.84 -13.44
CA TYR A 141 7.76 5.45 -13.34
C TYR A 141 7.23 5.43 -11.90
N PRO A 142 6.38 6.40 -11.51
CA PRO A 142 5.67 6.31 -10.25
C PRO A 142 4.79 5.06 -10.19
N GLY A 143 4.89 4.29 -9.11
CA GLY A 143 4.11 3.07 -8.94
C GLY A 143 4.14 2.53 -7.53
N VAL A 144 3.42 1.42 -7.33
CA VAL A 144 3.34 0.73 -6.03
C VAL A 144 4.38 -0.37 -5.98
N THR A 145 5.15 -0.36 -4.90
CA THR A 145 6.24 -1.30 -4.58
C THR A 145 5.99 -1.95 -3.22
N LEU A 146 6.85 -2.90 -2.82
CA LEU A 146 6.77 -3.49 -1.47
C LEU A 146 6.95 -2.45 -0.35
N ARG A 147 7.64 -1.33 -0.59
CA ARG A 147 7.79 -0.25 0.41
C ARG A 147 6.46 0.43 0.68
N ASP A 148 5.68 0.66 -0.37
CA ASP A 148 4.33 1.26 -0.27
C ASP A 148 3.37 0.33 0.48
N VAL A 149 3.42 -0.97 0.17
CA VAL A 149 2.63 -2.02 0.87
C VAL A 149 3.00 -2.07 2.35
N ARG A 150 4.30 -2.14 2.66
CA ARG A 150 4.80 -2.22 4.02
C ARG A 150 4.39 -0.99 4.83
N PHE A 151 4.58 0.20 4.27
CA PHE A 151 4.14 1.46 4.86
C PHE A 151 2.62 1.44 5.14
N ALA A 152 1.81 1.03 4.16
CA ALA A 152 0.36 0.94 4.32
C ALA A 152 -0.05 -0.02 5.45
N MET A 153 0.59 -1.19 5.55
CA MET A 153 0.33 -2.15 6.62
C MET A 153 0.72 -1.61 8.00
N LEU A 154 1.82 -0.87 8.13
CA LEU A 154 2.26 -0.25 9.38
C LEU A 154 1.31 0.88 9.80
N VAL A 155 0.92 1.75 8.87
CA VAL A 155 -0.07 2.81 9.13
C VAL A 155 -1.40 2.21 9.55
N GLN A 156 -1.87 1.16 8.86
CA GLN A 156 -3.09 0.45 9.23
C GLN A 156 -3.01 -0.12 10.65
N ARG A 157 -1.88 -0.75 10.99
CA ARG A 157 -1.67 -1.30 12.34
C ARG A 157 -1.72 -0.20 13.39
N GLN A 158 -0.98 0.87 13.17
CA GLN A 158 -0.94 2.01 14.09
C GLN A 158 -2.32 2.61 14.32
N TYR A 159 -3.11 2.74 13.24
CA TYR A 159 -4.50 3.18 13.31
C TYR A 159 -5.36 2.24 14.16
N MET A 160 -5.31 0.94 13.89
CA MET A 160 -6.12 -0.06 14.58
C MET A 160 -5.80 -0.16 16.07
N GLU A 161 -4.54 -0.01 16.44
CA GLU A 161 -4.09 -0.15 17.83
C GLU A 161 -4.39 1.09 18.67
N ASN A 162 -4.33 2.30 18.09
CA ASN A 162 -4.30 3.54 18.88
C ASN A 162 -5.44 4.53 18.55
N TYR A 163 -6.12 4.36 17.42
CA TYR A 163 -7.02 5.38 16.88
C TYR A 163 -8.39 4.88 16.47
N GLN A 164 -8.53 3.57 16.23
CA GLN A 164 -9.80 3.00 15.84
C GLN A 164 -10.81 3.28 16.96
N PRO A 165 -11.88 4.04 16.69
CA PRO A 165 -12.91 4.24 17.69
C PRO A 165 -13.50 2.87 18.03
N GLU A 166 -13.83 2.66 19.31
CA GLU A 166 -14.67 1.55 19.79
C GLU A 166 -15.73 1.22 18.73
N PRO A 167 -15.91 -0.06 18.36
CA PRO A 167 -16.78 -0.45 17.26
C PRO A 167 -18.15 0.19 17.49
N ARG A 168 -18.50 1.15 16.62
CA ARG A 168 -19.88 1.64 16.57
C ARG A 168 -20.75 0.42 16.29
N LYS A 169 -21.91 0.33 16.96
CA LYS A 169 -22.89 -0.74 16.71
C LYS A 169 -22.96 -1.01 15.20
N PRO A 170 -22.78 -2.26 14.76
CA PRO A 170 -22.67 -2.59 13.35
C PRO A 170 -23.88 -1.99 12.63
N ARG A 171 -23.59 -1.09 11.68
CA ARG A 171 -24.56 -0.67 10.67
C ARG A 171 -24.44 -1.71 9.58
N ASP A 172 -25.56 -2.28 9.12
CA ASP A 172 -25.57 -3.27 8.05
C ASP A 172 -24.72 -2.76 6.89
N ALA A 173 -23.54 -3.36 6.74
CA ALA A 173 -22.62 -2.95 5.70
C ALA A 173 -23.16 -3.51 4.38
N PRO A 174 -23.20 -2.72 3.30
CA PRO A 174 -23.43 -3.29 1.99
C PRO A 174 -22.38 -4.36 1.72
N GLU A 175 -22.77 -5.44 1.06
CA GLU A 175 -21.82 -6.48 0.68
C GLU A 175 -20.65 -5.87 -0.09
N PRO A 176 -19.41 -6.30 0.21
CA PRO A 176 -18.26 -5.82 -0.54
C PRO A 176 -18.49 -6.11 -2.02
N PRO A 177 -18.17 -5.17 -2.92
CA PRO A 177 -18.25 -5.44 -4.35
C PRO A 177 -17.42 -6.68 -4.69
N GLU A 178 -17.94 -7.54 -5.56
CA GLU A 178 -17.20 -8.70 -6.07
C GLU A 178 -15.81 -8.24 -6.49
N VAL A 179 -14.80 -8.76 -5.79
CA VAL A 179 -13.41 -8.46 -6.08
C VAL A 179 -13.11 -9.08 -7.44
N LEU A 180 -12.73 -8.25 -8.41
CA LEU A 180 -12.21 -8.66 -9.72
C LEU A 180 -11.00 -9.59 -9.51
N THR A 181 -11.26 -10.89 -9.52
CA THR A 181 -10.31 -11.96 -9.18
C THR A 181 -9.83 -12.74 -10.42
N ASP A 182 -10.28 -12.35 -11.60
CA ASP A 182 -10.06 -13.04 -12.89
C ASP A 182 -8.79 -12.60 -13.63
N GLY A 183 -7.82 -11.97 -12.95
CA GLY A 183 -6.62 -11.43 -13.60
C GLY A 183 -6.86 -10.13 -14.40
N SER A 184 -8.12 -9.66 -14.49
CA SER A 184 -8.46 -8.37 -15.11
C SER A 184 -7.83 -7.17 -14.40
N LEU A 185 -7.45 -7.31 -13.12
CA LEU A 185 -6.76 -6.24 -12.38
C LEU A 185 -5.35 -6.01 -12.94
N LEU A 186 -4.55 -7.05 -13.12
CA LEU A 186 -3.19 -6.93 -13.68
C LEU A 186 -3.26 -6.46 -15.13
N ARG A 187 -4.16 -7.07 -15.91
CA ARG A 187 -4.42 -6.67 -17.30
C ARG A 187 -4.87 -5.22 -17.39
N GLY A 188 -5.81 -4.80 -16.55
CA GLY A 188 -6.30 -3.43 -16.47
C GLY A 188 -5.21 -2.45 -16.03
N ILE A 189 -4.31 -2.85 -15.12
CA ILE A 189 -3.14 -2.05 -14.72
C ILE A 189 -2.21 -1.82 -15.93
N LEU A 190 -1.90 -2.88 -16.69
CA LEU A 190 -0.99 -2.81 -17.82
C LEU A 190 -1.61 -2.09 -19.03
N GLU A 191 -2.87 -2.38 -19.35
CA GLU A 191 -3.65 -1.69 -20.39
C GLU A 191 -3.79 -0.20 -20.09
N CYS A 192 -4.09 0.18 -18.83
CA CYS A 192 -4.20 1.59 -18.44
C CYS A 192 -2.84 2.32 -18.42
N ALA A 193 -1.73 1.59 -18.35
CA ALA A 193 -0.38 2.12 -18.54
C ALA A 193 -0.04 2.35 -20.03
N GLY A 194 -0.90 1.90 -20.95
CA GLY A 194 -0.60 1.84 -22.37
C GLY A 194 0.51 0.83 -22.67
N ILE A 195 0.72 -0.15 -21.79
CA ILE A 195 1.69 -1.22 -21.97
C ILE A 195 0.93 -2.36 -22.63
N PRO A 196 1.22 -2.69 -23.90
CA PRO A 196 0.58 -3.82 -24.55
C PRO A 196 1.01 -5.10 -23.84
N TYR A 197 0.04 -5.80 -23.26
CA TYR A 197 0.25 -7.10 -22.63
C TYR A 197 -0.06 -8.18 -23.68
N ALA A 198 0.92 -9.04 -23.97
CA ALA A 198 0.66 -10.22 -24.80
C ALA A 198 -0.24 -11.16 -23.98
N ALA A 199 -1.46 -11.37 -24.45
CA ALA A 199 -2.28 -12.46 -23.94
C ALA A 199 -1.70 -13.75 -24.54
N ASP A 200 -1.22 -14.64 -23.68
CA ASP A 200 -0.93 -16.03 -24.04
C ASP A 200 -2.19 -16.76 -24.51
#